data_AF-A0A1E5UHB7-F1
#
_entry.id   AF-A0A1E5UHB7-F1
#
_cell.length_a   1.000
_cell.length_b   1.000
_cell.length_c   1.000
_cell.angle_alpha   90.00
_cell.angle_beta   90.00
_cell.angle_gamma   90.00
#
_symmetry.space_group_name_H-M   'P 1'
#
loop_
_entity.id
_entity.type
_entity.pdbx_description
1 polymer ?
#
loop_
_entity_poly.entity_id
_entity_poly.type
_entity_poly.pdbx_seq_one_letter_code
_entity_poly.pdbx_strand_id
1 'polypeptide(L)'
;MKLKFLFIALFPLLFNSQKIGIVSNINPKMGYVFLKGSFKAKAEIEKELNYNYLVFLEDYLNKNKYSFQKYEDFDFSKLENIDLKYSNVKAIEYINQFCNEKGIDKILILRKNTAYGRSDILGINDLNYNFGIATLSHTKKRALFFSNFLVLPYSKNNKDFTNIFIPENMNKKFDFEVYDSNKNLREENKIIEHFLPIFKEKMIEDLEIALK
;
A
#
# COMPACT_ATOMS: atom_id res chain seq x y z
N MET A 1 31.21 35.59 -44.68
CA MET A 1 30.61 35.92 -43.36
C MET A 1 30.07 34.63 -42.78
N LYS A 2 30.62 34.17 -41.64
CA LYS A 2 30.37 32.84 -41.06
C LYS A 2 29.01 32.83 -40.36
N LEU A 3 28.03 32.10 -40.88
CA LEU A 3 26.78 31.84 -40.17
C LEU A 3 27.01 30.69 -39.16
N LYS A 4 27.61 31.04 -38.02
CA LYS A 4 27.51 30.24 -36.79
C LYS A 4 26.17 30.57 -36.15
N PHE A 5 25.19 29.67 -36.21
CA PHE A 5 24.09 29.62 -35.24
C PHE A 5 23.65 28.17 -35.04
N LEU A 6 24.38 27.50 -34.14
CA LEU A 6 23.80 26.85 -32.99
C LEU A 6 22.48 26.06 -33.22
N PHE A 7 22.52 24.95 -33.95
CA PHE A 7 21.51 23.88 -33.80
C PHE A 7 21.79 23.07 -32.51
N ILE A 8 21.88 23.77 -31.38
CA ILE A 8 21.97 23.20 -30.02
C ILE A 8 20.75 23.68 -29.22
N ALA A 9 19.56 23.54 -29.79
CA ALA A 9 18.33 23.78 -29.06
C ALA A 9 17.23 22.90 -29.66
N LEU A 10 16.56 22.13 -28.80
CA LEU A 10 15.31 21.39 -29.04
C LEU A 10 15.41 19.94 -29.56
N PHE A 11 16.45 19.18 -29.18
CA PHE A 11 16.04 17.93 -28.54
C PHE A 11 15.59 18.37 -27.15
N PRO A 12 14.28 18.30 -26.80
CA PRO A 12 14.00 18.26 -25.38
C PRO A 12 14.90 17.13 -24.89
N LEU A 13 15.69 17.39 -23.85
CA LEU A 13 16.06 16.35 -22.92
C LEU A 13 14.80 15.52 -22.79
N LEU A 14 14.78 14.36 -23.43
CA LEU A 14 13.74 13.38 -23.30
C LEU A 14 13.90 13.03 -21.84
N PHE A 15 13.24 13.81 -20.99
CA PHE A 15 12.81 13.39 -19.69
C PHE A 15 11.99 12.16 -20.04
N ASN A 16 12.66 11.00 -20.09
CA ASN A 16 12.03 9.72 -19.93
C ASN A 16 11.43 9.81 -18.54
N SER A 17 10.28 10.48 -18.43
CA SER A 17 9.46 10.48 -17.24
C SER A 17 9.12 9.02 -17.09
N GLN A 18 9.80 8.36 -16.14
CA GLN A 18 9.62 6.93 -15.92
C GLN A 18 8.12 6.67 -15.82
N LYS A 19 7.59 5.87 -16.75
CA LYS A 19 6.17 5.54 -16.74
C LYS A 19 5.96 4.48 -15.68
N ILE A 20 5.16 4.81 -14.67
CA ILE A 20 4.87 3.94 -13.54
C ILE A 20 3.52 3.26 -13.78
N GLY A 21 3.50 1.93 -13.84
CA GLY A 21 2.26 1.17 -13.72
C GLY A 21 1.84 1.01 -12.27
N ILE A 22 0.55 1.07 -11.99
CA ILE A 22 -0.02 0.74 -10.68
C ILE A 22 -0.98 -0.43 -10.87
N VAL A 23 -0.77 -1.50 -10.12
CA VAL A 23 -1.68 -2.65 -10.08
C VAL A 23 -2.06 -2.92 -8.64
N SER A 24 -3.32 -3.27 -8.39
CA SER A 24 -3.82 -3.47 -7.04
C SER A 24 -4.82 -4.62 -6.95
N ASN A 25 -4.70 -5.46 -5.91
CA ASN A 25 -5.73 -6.42 -5.52
C ASN A 25 -6.22 -6.21 -4.08
N ILE A 26 -5.92 -5.06 -3.48
CA ILE A 26 -6.37 -4.70 -2.14
C ILE A 26 -7.70 -3.95 -2.21
N ASN A 27 -8.46 -3.96 -1.12
CA ASN A 27 -9.48 -2.95 -0.91
C ASN A 27 -8.76 -1.63 -0.55
N PRO A 28 -8.85 -0.59 -1.40
CA PRO A 28 -8.11 0.65 -1.19
C PRO A 28 -8.75 1.56 -0.12
N LYS A 29 -9.96 1.23 0.34
CA LYS A 29 -10.66 2.00 1.36
C LYS A 29 -10.20 1.60 2.75
N MET A 30 -10.10 2.57 3.65
CA MET A 30 -9.79 2.33 5.05
C MET A 30 -10.99 1.73 5.78
N GLY A 31 -10.76 0.72 6.61
CA GLY A 31 -11.80 0.07 7.40
C GLY A 31 -11.72 0.34 8.88
N TYR A 32 -12.86 0.34 9.56
CA TYR A 32 -12.98 0.08 10.98
C TYR A 32 -13.42 -1.37 11.19
N VAL A 33 -12.72 -2.09 12.06
CA VAL A 33 -13.03 -3.48 12.41
C VAL A 33 -13.16 -3.64 13.92
N PHE A 34 -14.31 -4.15 14.37
CA PHE A 34 -14.46 -4.62 15.73
C PHE A 34 -14.19 -6.13 15.81
N LEU A 35 -13.21 -6.50 16.62
CA LEU A 35 -12.73 -7.86 16.77
C LEU A 35 -13.16 -8.45 18.11
N LYS A 36 -13.75 -9.66 18.07
CA LYS A 36 -14.06 -10.44 19.27
C LYS A 36 -13.10 -11.60 19.45
N GLY A 37 -12.64 -11.77 20.69
CA GLY A 37 -11.69 -12.79 21.09
C GLY A 37 -10.28 -12.24 21.32
N SER A 38 -9.42 -13.04 21.94
CA SER A 38 -8.01 -12.73 22.21
C SER A 38 -7.04 -13.57 21.36
N PHE A 39 -7.48 -14.75 20.91
CA PHE A 39 -6.75 -15.65 20.03
C PHE A 39 -7.64 -15.97 18.82
N LYS A 40 -7.14 -15.77 17.59
CA LYS A 40 -7.93 -15.85 16.34
C LYS A 40 -9.19 -15.00 16.41
N ALA A 41 -9.00 -13.71 16.69
CA ALA A 41 -10.13 -12.79 16.83
C ALA A 41 -10.96 -12.77 15.53
N LYS A 42 -12.28 -12.71 15.66
CA LYS A 42 -13.19 -12.65 14.51
C LYS A 42 -13.78 -11.24 14.40
N ALA A 43 -13.88 -10.74 13.17
CA ALA A 43 -14.62 -9.51 12.91
C ALA A 43 -16.11 -9.74 13.19
N GLU A 44 -16.69 -8.92 14.06
CA GLU A 44 -18.15 -8.85 14.25
C GLU A 44 -18.75 -7.62 13.56
N ILE A 45 -17.96 -6.55 13.39
CA ILE A 45 -18.35 -5.35 12.64
C ILE A 45 -17.19 -4.97 11.74
N GLU A 46 -17.53 -4.64 10.50
CA GLU A 46 -16.65 -3.97 9.55
C GLU A 46 -17.38 -2.77 8.95
N LYS A 47 -16.73 -1.60 8.93
CA LYS A 47 -17.29 -0.36 8.38
C LYS A 47 -16.25 0.40 7.59
N GLU A 48 -16.69 1.10 6.56
CA GLU A 48 -15.83 1.99 5.79
C GLU A 48 -15.54 3.26 6.59
N LEU A 49 -14.29 3.69 6.60
CA LEU A 49 -13.84 4.99 7.09
C LEU A 49 -13.54 5.91 5.91
N ASN A 50 -13.59 7.23 6.14
CA ASN A 50 -13.40 8.23 5.09
C ASN A 50 -11.92 8.45 4.71
N TYR A 51 -11.28 7.41 4.18
CA TYR A 51 -9.93 7.49 3.62
C TYR A 51 -9.71 6.43 2.53
N ASN A 52 -9.00 6.80 1.47
CA ASN A 52 -8.67 5.92 0.35
C ASN A 52 -7.17 5.99 0.03
N TYR A 53 -6.50 4.84 0.10
CA TYR A 53 -5.06 4.73 -0.12
C TYR A 53 -4.65 5.01 -1.57
N LEU A 54 -5.46 4.58 -2.55
CA LEU A 54 -5.15 4.83 -3.97
C LEU A 54 -5.22 6.33 -4.29
N VAL A 55 -6.20 7.04 -3.73
CA VAL A 55 -6.28 8.51 -3.90
C VAL A 55 -5.03 9.18 -3.32
N PHE A 56 -4.61 8.79 -2.12
CA PHE A 56 -3.36 9.28 -1.52
C PHE A 56 -2.14 9.00 -2.40
N LEU A 57 -2.01 7.80 -2.95
CA LEU A 57 -0.90 7.42 -3.83
C LEU A 57 -0.90 8.24 -5.12
N GLU A 58 -2.06 8.41 -5.74
CA GLU A 58 -2.23 9.22 -6.95
C GLU A 58 -1.86 10.69 -6.69
N ASP A 59 -2.32 11.26 -5.59
CA ASP A 59 -1.98 12.63 -5.18
C ASP A 59 -0.47 12.79 -4.96
N TYR A 60 0.17 11.81 -4.31
CA TYR A 60 1.61 11.80 -4.11
C TYR A 60 2.37 11.77 -5.44
N LEU A 61 1.98 10.89 -6.36
CA LEU A 61 2.63 10.76 -7.67
C LEU A 61 2.44 12.01 -8.52
N ASN A 62 1.22 12.58 -8.54
CA ASN A 62 0.91 13.83 -9.24
C ASN A 62 1.72 15.00 -8.69
N LYS A 63 1.78 15.16 -7.36
CA LYS A 63 2.56 16.22 -6.70
C LYS A 63 4.05 16.17 -7.09
N ASN A 64 4.59 14.97 -7.24
CA ASN A 64 5.97 14.73 -7.64
C ASN A 64 6.20 14.64 -9.16
N LYS A 65 5.16 14.93 -9.97
CA LYS A 65 5.21 14.98 -11.43
C LYS A 65 5.64 13.65 -12.09
N TYR A 66 5.28 12.52 -11.48
CA TYR A 66 5.46 11.21 -12.10
C TYR A 66 4.39 10.97 -13.17
N SER A 67 4.77 10.27 -14.24
CA SER A 67 3.81 9.76 -15.22
C SER A 67 3.37 8.37 -14.78
N PHE A 68 2.06 8.15 -14.58
CA PHE A 68 1.56 6.87 -14.10
C PHE A 68 0.22 6.47 -14.71
N GLN A 69 -0.05 5.17 -14.71
CA GLN A 69 -1.31 4.58 -15.17
C GLN A 69 -1.69 3.37 -14.33
N LYS A 70 -2.98 3.24 -14.02
CA LYS A 70 -3.54 2.05 -13.37
C LYS A 70 -3.86 0.97 -14.39
N TYR A 71 -3.61 -0.29 -14.03
CA TYR A 71 -3.92 -1.46 -14.83
C TYR A 71 -4.72 -2.49 -14.03
N GLU A 72 -5.77 -3.02 -14.63
CA GLU A 72 -6.70 -3.98 -14.01
C GLU A 72 -6.47 -5.43 -14.50
N ASP A 73 -5.70 -5.61 -15.57
CA ASP A 73 -5.46 -6.90 -16.23
C ASP A 73 -4.22 -7.63 -15.70
N PHE A 74 -3.70 -7.22 -14.54
CA PHE A 74 -2.56 -7.88 -13.90
C PHE A 74 -3.00 -9.15 -13.15
N ASP A 75 -2.50 -10.29 -13.59
CA ASP A 75 -2.71 -11.59 -12.93
C ASP A 75 -1.84 -11.76 -11.67
N PHE A 76 -2.45 -11.53 -10.51
CA PHE A 76 -1.80 -11.69 -9.21
C PHE A 76 -1.48 -13.15 -8.86
N SER A 77 -2.09 -14.15 -9.50
CA SER A 77 -1.76 -15.57 -9.27
C SER A 77 -0.33 -15.91 -9.70
N LYS A 78 0.24 -15.14 -10.63
CA LYS A 78 1.64 -15.27 -11.06
C LYS A 78 2.66 -14.84 -10.00
N LEU A 79 2.21 -14.21 -8.91
CA LEU A 79 3.05 -13.76 -7.80
C LEU A 79 3.05 -14.72 -6.60
N GLU A 80 2.50 -15.93 -6.76
CA GLU A 80 2.55 -17.00 -5.76
C GLU A 80 4.02 -17.34 -5.39
N ASN A 81 4.30 -17.39 -4.08
CA ASN A 81 5.62 -17.65 -3.48
C ASN A 81 6.69 -16.56 -3.62
N ILE A 82 6.32 -15.31 -3.90
CA ILE A 82 7.17 -14.20 -3.47
C ILE A 82 7.04 -14.12 -1.94
N ASP A 83 7.83 -14.95 -1.27
CA ASP A 83 8.18 -14.72 0.12
C ASP A 83 9.30 -13.70 0.16
N LEU A 84 9.26 -12.85 1.18
CA LEU A 84 10.03 -11.61 1.41
C LEU A 84 11.57 -11.75 1.29
N LYS A 85 12.09 -12.93 0.98
CA LYS A 85 13.51 -13.31 1.01
C LYS A 85 14.04 -13.96 -0.27
N TYR A 86 13.19 -14.47 -1.16
CA TYR A 86 13.63 -15.10 -2.42
C TYR A 86 12.70 -14.69 -3.57
N SER A 87 13.25 -13.93 -4.52
CA SER A 87 12.50 -13.59 -5.71
C SER A 87 12.33 -14.82 -6.60
N ASN A 88 11.07 -15.16 -6.88
CA ASN A 88 10.75 -16.23 -7.82
C ASN A 88 11.05 -15.75 -9.24
N VAL A 89 12.00 -16.38 -9.93
CA VAL A 89 12.41 -16.03 -11.32
C VAL A 89 11.19 -15.90 -12.24
N LYS A 90 10.21 -16.81 -12.13
CA LYS A 90 8.99 -16.78 -12.94
C LYS A 90 8.13 -15.55 -12.68
N ALA A 91 8.07 -15.10 -11.44
CA ALA A 91 7.33 -13.88 -11.09
C ALA A 91 8.01 -12.64 -11.66
N ILE A 92 9.35 -12.57 -11.60
CA ILE A 92 10.11 -11.48 -12.21
C ILE A 92 9.95 -11.48 -13.74
N GLU A 93 9.99 -12.65 -14.38
CA GLU A 93 9.75 -12.79 -15.83
C GLU A 93 8.36 -12.28 -16.21
N TYR A 94 7.33 -12.69 -15.47
CA TYR A 94 5.97 -12.21 -15.68
C TYR A 94 5.86 -10.69 -15.51
N ILE A 95 6.42 -10.12 -14.44
CA ILE A 95 6.40 -8.66 -14.22
C ILE A 95 7.14 -7.93 -15.35
N ASN A 96 8.28 -8.46 -15.79
CA ASN A 96 9.02 -7.89 -16.92
C ASN A 96 8.21 -7.90 -18.22
N GLN A 97 7.57 -9.03 -18.52
CA GLN A 97 6.72 -9.16 -19.68
C GLN A 97 5.58 -8.15 -19.63
N PHE A 98 4.88 -8.07 -18.50
CA PHE A 98 3.82 -7.09 -18.28
C PHE A 98 4.32 -5.65 -18.50
N CYS A 99 5.48 -5.29 -17.92
CA CYS A 99 6.06 -3.96 -18.11
C CYS A 99 6.36 -3.65 -19.58
N ASN A 100 6.91 -4.61 -20.32
CA ASN A 100 7.21 -4.45 -21.75
C ASN A 100 5.94 -4.31 -22.59
N GLU A 101 4.93 -5.13 -22.34
CA GLU A 101 3.64 -5.09 -23.05
C GLU A 101 2.90 -3.77 -22.83
N LYS A 102 2.95 -3.22 -21.60
CA LYS A 102 2.32 -1.95 -21.26
C LYS A 102 3.18 -0.71 -21.55
N GLY A 103 4.44 -0.90 -21.95
CA GLY A 103 5.37 0.20 -22.20
C GLY A 103 5.63 1.05 -20.96
N ILE A 104 5.77 0.41 -19.79
CA ILE A 104 6.09 1.05 -18.50
C ILE A 104 7.51 0.70 -18.04
N ASP A 105 8.14 1.61 -17.32
CA ASP A 105 9.53 1.48 -16.83
C ASP A 105 9.59 0.89 -15.41
N LYS A 106 8.61 1.28 -14.59
CA LYS A 106 8.44 0.85 -13.20
C LYS A 106 7.01 0.39 -12.98
N ILE A 107 6.80 -0.49 -12.01
CA ILE A 107 5.46 -0.89 -11.55
C ILE A 107 5.42 -0.89 -10.03
N LEU A 108 4.34 -0.34 -9.47
CA LEU A 108 3.98 -0.46 -8.06
C LEU A 108 2.86 -1.49 -7.95
N ILE A 109 3.16 -2.60 -7.27
CA ILE A 109 2.23 -3.71 -7.06
C ILE A 109 1.72 -3.64 -5.63
N LEU A 110 0.45 -3.29 -5.46
CA LEU A 110 -0.24 -3.26 -4.17
C LEU A 110 -0.96 -4.60 -3.98
N ARG A 111 -0.39 -5.50 -3.17
CA ARG A 111 -0.94 -6.84 -2.98
C ARG A 111 -1.39 -7.10 -1.56
N LYS A 112 -2.48 -7.85 -1.37
CA LYS A 112 -2.84 -8.40 -0.06
C LYS A 112 -1.66 -9.22 0.51
N ASN A 113 -1.37 -9.05 1.80
CA ASN A 113 -0.37 -9.86 2.46
C ASN A 113 -0.98 -11.22 2.84
N THR A 114 -0.41 -12.29 2.31
CA THR A 114 -0.86 -13.67 2.56
C THR A 114 0.04 -14.40 3.56
N ALA A 115 1.11 -13.76 4.03
CA ALA A 115 2.14 -14.37 4.88
C ALA A 115 1.85 -14.28 6.39
N TYR A 116 0.71 -13.73 6.81
CA TYR A 116 0.35 -13.74 8.23
C TYR A 116 0.13 -15.18 8.71
N GLY A 117 0.99 -15.61 9.63
CA GLY A 117 0.86 -16.90 10.31
C GLY A 117 -0.39 -16.97 11.19
N ARG A 118 -0.85 -18.20 11.47
CA ARG A 118 -2.03 -18.50 12.33
C ARG A 118 -1.99 -17.92 13.74
N SER A 119 -0.87 -17.31 14.16
CA SER A 119 -0.63 -16.76 15.50
C SER A 119 -0.68 -15.24 15.59
N ASP A 120 -0.80 -14.51 14.47
CA ASP A 120 -0.98 -13.05 14.53
C ASP A 120 -2.44 -12.75 14.90
N ILE A 121 -2.65 -11.82 15.84
CA ILE A 121 -3.99 -11.34 16.26
C ILE A 121 -4.75 -10.77 15.04
N LEU A 122 -4.00 -10.29 14.04
CA LEU A 122 -4.51 -9.78 12.76
C LEU A 122 -4.26 -10.74 11.59
N GLY A 123 -3.90 -12.00 11.85
CA GLY A 123 -3.91 -13.11 10.88
C GLY A 123 -5.33 -13.51 10.44
N ILE A 124 -6.23 -12.54 10.43
CA ILE A 124 -7.59 -12.60 9.94
C ILE A 124 -7.49 -12.38 8.45
N ASN A 125 -7.26 -13.47 7.73
CA ASN A 125 -7.15 -13.44 6.26
C ASN A 125 -8.47 -13.06 5.56
N ASP A 126 -9.58 -13.01 6.30
CA ASP A 126 -10.94 -12.79 5.77
C ASP A 126 -11.53 -11.40 6.11
N LEU A 127 -10.70 -10.38 6.35
CA LEU A 127 -11.20 -9.00 6.46
C LEU A 127 -11.54 -8.44 5.09
N ASN A 128 -12.63 -7.65 5.02
CA ASN A 128 -13.02 -6.93 3.81
C ASN A 128 -12.09 -5.76 3.51
N TYR A 129 -11.41 -5.23 4.54
CA TYR A 129 -10.49 -4.11 4.44
C TYR A 129 -9.05 -4.57 4.64
N ASN A 130 -8.14 -3.99 3.85
CA ASN A 130 -6.72 -4.31 3.93
C ASN A 130 -5.94 -3.41 4.88
N PHE A 131 -6.52 -2.33 5.39
CA PHE A 131 -5.90 -1.50 6.40
C PHE A 131 -6.95 -0.67 7.12
N GLY A 132 -6.59 -0.16 8.30
CA GLY A 132 -7.41 0.80 9.03
C GLY A 132 -7.34 0.59 10.54
N ILE A 133 -8.45 0.84 11.22
CA ILE A 133 -8.53 0.78 12.68
C ILE A 133 -9.20 -0.52 13.14
N ALA A 134 -8.54 -1.25 14.02
CA ALA A 134 -9.11 -2.40 14.72
C ALA A 134 -9.28 -2.10 16.21
N THR A 135 -10.36 -2.61 16.80
CA THR A 135 -10.58 -2.59 18.25
C THR A 135 -10.93 -3.97 18.75
N LEU A 136 -10.59 -4.28 20.01
CA LEU A 136 -10.78 -5.62 20.58
C LEU A 136 -11.82 -5.59 21.72
N SER A 137 -12.68 -6.60 21.75
CA SER A 137 -13.76 -6.74 22.72
C SER A 137 -13.30 -6.75 24.19
N HIS A 138 -12.04 -7.12 24.46
CA HIS A 138 -11.47 -7.19 25.80
C HIS A 138 -10.64 -5.95 26.19
N THR A 139 -10.45 -4.98 25.28
CA THR A 139 -9.70 -3.75 25.56
C THR A 139 -10.48 -2.50 25.12
N LYS A 140 -11.38 -2.04 25.98
CA LYS A 140 -12.26 -0.89 25.69
C LYS A 140 -11.57 0.42 25.37
N LYS A 141 -10.30 0.61 25.78
CA LYS A 141 -9.55 1.86 25.59
C LYS A 141 -8.38 1.73 24.62
N ARG A 142 -8.31 0.64 23.84
CA ARG A 142 -7.20 0.41 22.91
C ARG A 142 -7.71 0.30 21.48
N ALA A 143 -7.07 1.04 20.60
CA ALA A 143 -7.22 0.88 19.16
C ALA A 143 -5.87 0.48 18.56
N LEU A 144 -5.97 -0.26 17.46
CA LEU A 144 -4.87 -0.75 16.67
C LEU A 144 -5.02 -0.16 15.27
N PHE A 145 -3.94 0.35 14.69
CA PHE A 145 -3.89 0.52 13.24
C PHE A 145 -3.31 -0.77 12.66
N PHE A 146 -4.03 -1.38 11.73
CA PHE A 146 -3.59 -2.57 11.02
C PHE A 146 -3.36 -2.25 9.54
N SER A 147 -2.44 -2.98 8.91
CA SER A 147 -2.21 -2.91 7.48
C SER A 147 -1.82 -4.28 6.95
N ASN A 148 -2.76 -4.98 6.32
CA ASN A 148 -2.61 -6.31 5.74
C ASN A 148 -2.39 -6.27 4.22
N PHE A 149 -1.42 -5.47 3.77
CA PHE A 149 -0.98 -5.43 2.38
C PHE A 149 0.50 -5.08 2.26
N LEU A 150 1.08 -5.41 1.11
CA LEU A 150 2.45 -5.10 0.71
C LEU A 150 2.43 -4.12 -0.46
N VAL A 151 3.45 -3.28 -0.53
CA VAL A 151 3.77 -2.49 -1.73
C VAL A 151 5.08 -3.02 -2.29
N LEU A 152 5.05 -3.51 -3.52
CA LEU A 152 6.21 -4.06 -4.21
C LEU A 152 6.55 -3.17 -5.41
N PRO A 153 7.60 -2.35 -5.34
CA PRO A 153 8.13 -1.71 -6.52
C PRO A 153 8.94 -2.71 -7.33
N TYR A 154 8.87 -2.55 -8.65
CA TYR A 154 9.75 -3.21 -9.58
C TYR A 154 10.20 -2.21 -10.63
N SER A 155 11.49 -2.20 -10.95
CA SER A 155 12.08 -1.38 -12.01
C SER A 155 12.74 -2.28 -13.04
N LYS A 156 12.39 -2.12 -14.32
CA LYS A 156 13.00 -2.91 -15.40
C LYS A 156 14.52 -2.72 -15.48
N ASN A 157 14.98 -1.51 -15.13
CA ASN A 157 16.39 -1.12 -15.26
C ASN A 157 17.26 -1.65 -14.12
N ASN A 158 16.69 -1.80 -12.91
CA ASN A 158 17.44 -2.24 -11.74
C ASN A 158 17.15 -3.70 -11.36
N LYS A 159 16.07 -4.31 -11.88
CA LYS A 159 15.56 -5.65 -11.53
C LYS A 159 15.41 -5.94 -10.03
N ASP A 160 15.68 -4.95 -9.18
CA ASP A 160 15.49 -5.00 -7.74
C ASP A 160 14.00 -5.15 -7.44
N PHE A 161 13.73 -6.20 -6.68
CA PHE A 161 12.40 -6.58 -6.25
C PHE A 161 12.44 -6.70 -4.74
N THR A 162 12.39 -5.54 -4.08
CA THR A 162 12.50 -5.42 -2.63
C THR A 162 11.20 -4.86 -2.11
N ASN A 163 10.61 -5.51 -1.10
CA ASN A 163 9.44 -4.97 -0.41
C ASN A 163 9.83 -3.64 0.23
N ILE A 164 9.08 -2.58 -0.09
CA ILE A 164 9.32 -1.27 0.54
C ILE A 164 8.44 -1.09 1.76
N PHE A 165 7.25 -1.70 1.76
CA PHE A 165 6.35 -1.62 2.89
C PHE A 165 6.06 -3.00 3.47
N ILE A 166 6.49 -3.18 4.72
CA ILE A 166 6.12 -4.31 5.55
C ILE A 166 5.09 -3.82 6.57
N PRO A 167 3.96 -4.52 6.69
CA PRO A 167 2.96 -4.25 7.70
C PRO A 167 3.52 -4.02 9.09
N GLU A 168 3.09 -2.93 9.71
CA GLU A 168 3.31 -2.69 11.12
C GLU A 168 1.98 -2.40 11.81
N ASN A 169 1.80 -3.07 12.95
CA ASN A 169 0.65 -2.85 13.81
C ASN A 169 1.01 -1.76 14.81
N MET A 170 0.36 -0.61 14.71
CA MET A 170 0.50 0.46 15.70
C MET A 170 -0.59 0.30 16.76
N ASN A 171 -0.23 0.37 18.04
CA ASN A 171 -1.18 0.22 19.15
C ASN A 171 -1.17 1.48 20.02
N LYS A 172 -2.34 2.00 20.33
CA LYS A 172 -2.50 3.13 21.24
C LYS A 172 -3.57 2.86 22.29
N LYS A 173 -3.24 3.12 23.55
CA LYS A 173 -4.21 3.27 24.64
C LYS A 173 -4.66 4.73 24.72
N PHE A 174 -5.96 4.95 24.69
CA PHE A 174 -6.63 6.23 24.86
C PHE A 174 -7.16 6.38 26.29
N ASP A 175 -7.47 7.61 26.69
CA ASP A 175 -8.09 7.94 27.99
C ASP A 175 -9.61 7.71 27.98
N PHE A 176 -10.24 7.65 26.80
CA PHE A 176 -11.64 7.30 26.57
C PHE A 176 -11.85 5.85 26.08
N GLU A 177 -13.10 5.39 26.13
CA GLU A 177 -13.50 4.13 25.48
C GLU A 177 -13.59 4.32 23.97
N VAL A 178 -12.85 3.51 23.20
CA VAL A 178 -12.70 3.65 21.75
C VAL A 178 -13.86 3.06 20.96
N TYR A 179 -14.80 2.36 21.60
CA TYR A 179 -16.04 1.91 20.96
C TYR A 179 -17.25 2.00 21.90
N ASP A 180 -18.45 2.09 21.33
CA ASP A 180 -19.72 2.16 22.06
C ASP A 180 -20.31 0.76 22.38
N SER A 181 -21.47 0.72 23.05
CA SER A 181 -22.16 -0.55 23.35
C SER A 181 -22.60 -1.32 22.09
N ASN A 182 -22.77 -0.62 20.98
CA ASN A 182 -23.08 -1.19 19.67
C ASN A 182 -21.81 -1.57 18.89
N LYS A 183 -20.64 -1.46 19.52
CA LYS A 183 -19.32 -1.77 18.97
C LYS A 183 -18.91 -0.86 17.80
N ASN A 184 -19.49 0.33 17.69
CA ASN A 184 -19.05 1.34 16.75
C ASN A 184 -17.86 2.11 17.30
N LEU A 185 -16.96 2.55 16.43
CA LEU A 185 -15.83 3.41 16.79
C LEU A 185 -16.33 4.73 17.40
N ARG A 186 -15.79 5.10 18.55
CA ARG A 186 -16.05 6.38 19.22
C ARG A 186 -14.89 7.34 18.99
N GLU A 187 -15.19 8.63 18.98
CA GLU A 187 -14.18 9.68 18.78
C GLU A 187 -13.31 9.40 17.53
N GLU A 188 -13.96 8.93 16.46
CA GLU A 188 -13.31 8.45 15.23
C GLU A 188 -12.24 9.42 14.72
N ASN A 189 -12.56 10.71 14.64
CA ASN A 189 -11.62 11.75 14.20
C ASN A 189 -10.34 11.76 15.06
N LYS A 190 -10.43 11.68 16.39
CA LYS A 190 -9.25 11.69 17.28
C LYS A 190 -8.38 10.45 17.09
N ILE A 191 -9.01 9.30 16.84
CA ILE A 191 -8.28 8.04 16.61
C ILE A 191 -7.59 8.09 15.23
N ILE A 192 -8.29 8.57 14.20
CA ILE A 192 -7.74 8.71 12.85
C ILE A 192 -6.60 9.74 12.84
N GLU A 193 -6.77 10.90 13.46
CA GLU A 193 -5.75 11.96 13.58
C GLU A 193 -4.48 11.46 14.28
N HIS A 194 -4.59 10.46 15.16
CA HIS A 194 -3.41 9.84 15.76
C HIS A 194 -2.65 8.93 14.79
N PHE A 195 -3.34 8.01 14.12
CA PHE A 195 -2.68 6.96 13.34
C PHE A 195 -2.39 7.34 11.89
N LEU A 196 -3.30 8.07 11.24
CA LEU A 196 -3.23 8.32 9.80
C LEU A 196 -2.00 9.16 9.40
N PRO A 197 -1.58 10.20 10.14
CA PRO A 197 -0.35 10.93 9.81
C PRO A 197 0.90 10.03 9.86
N ILE A 198 1.03 9.20 10.90
CA ILE A 198 2.16 8.28 11.08
C ILE A 198 2.22 7.28 9.92
N PHE A 199 1.06 6.71 9.55
CA PHE A 199 0.96 5.82 8.40
C PHE A 199 1.39 6.52 7.09
N LYS A 200 0.90 7.74 6.83
CA LYS A 200 1.23 8.50 5.62
C LYS A 200 2.71 8.85 5.55
N GLU A 201 3.32 9.24 6.66
CA GLU A 201 4.75 9.57 6.74
C GLU A 201 5.60 8.36 6.33
N LYS A 202 5.35 7.20 6.94
CA LYS A 202 6.03 5.95 6.56
C LYS A 202 5.81 5.57 5.09
N MET A 203 4.59 5.74 4.57
CA MET A 203 4.31 5.49 3.15
C MET A 203 5.10 6.41 2.23
N ILE A 204 5.26 7.68 2.58
CA ILE A 204 6.06 8.62 1.80
C ILE A 204 7.52 8.19 1.80
N GLU A 205 8.10 7.86 2.97
CA GLU A 205 9.48 7.39 3.08
C GLU A 205 9.73 6.16 2.20
N ASP A 206 8.86 5.16 2.27
CA ASP A 206 8.95 3.93 1.47
C ASP A 206 8.85 4.22 -0.04
N LEU A 207 7.92 5.11 -0.44
CA LEU A 207 7.74 5.51 -1.84
C LEU A 207 8.91 6.33 -2.38
N GLU A 208 9.52 7.19 -1.57
CA GLU A 208 10.71 7.95 -1.96
C GLU A 208 11.91 7.03 -2.24
N ILE A 209 12.07 5.96 -1.46
CA ILE A 209 13.10 4.94 -1.70
C ILE A 209 12.80 4.17 -2.98
N ALA A 210 11.55 3.77 -3.17
CA ALA A 210 11.10 2.96 -4.31
C ALA A 210 11.18 3.65 -5.67
N LEU A 211 10.92 4.96 -5.68
CA LEU A 211 10.73 5.73 -6.91
C LEU A 211 11.97 6.51 -7.35
N LYS A 212 13.02 6.58 -6.51
CA LYS A 212 14.37 6.98 -6.93
C LYS A 212 14.93 6.03 -8.00
#